data_AF-A0A0F2NIP5-F1
#
_entry.id   AF-A0A0F2NIP5-F1
#
_cell.length_a   1.000
_cell.length_b   1.000
_cell.length_c   1.000
_cell.angle_alpha   90.00
_cell.angle_beta   90.00
_cell.angle_gamma   90.00
#
_symmetry.space_group_name_H-M   'P 1'
#
loop_
_entity.id
_entity.type
_entity.pdbx_description
1 polymer ?
#
loop_
_entity_poly.entity_id
_entity_poly.type
_entity_poly.pdbx_seq_one_letter_code
_entity_poly.pdbx_strand_id
1 'polypeptide(L)' 'MQIKVNEPYMVDDLVVYFVSEKEALVTDYDCRFELETTTDRCNCCTFRFRSCRDSGFQCRHIKAVRKLLK' A
#
# COMPACT_ATOMS: atom_id res chain seq x y z
N MET A 1 10.72 8.09 -9.60
CA MET A 1 10.36 7.53 -10.94
C MET A 1 8.97 8.00 -11.37
N GLN A 2 8.63 8.05 -12.66
CA GLN A 2 7.25 8.33 -13.09
C GLN A 2 6.47 7.01 -13.09
N ILE A 3 5.65 6.79 -12.06
CA ILE A 3 4.82 5.58 -11.94
C ILE A 3 3.75 5.62 -13.03
N LYS A 4 3.56 4.49 -13.72
CA LYS A 4 2.44 4.34 -14.65
C LYS A 4 1.24 3.77 -13.91
N VAL A 5 0.14 4.50 -14.00
CA VAL A 5 -1.18 4.04 -13.51
C VAL A 5 -1.63 2.86 -14.36
N ASN A 6 -2.31 1.91 -13.73
CA ASN A 6 -2.78 0.66 -14.34
C ASN A 6 -1.68 -0.37 -14.73
N GLU A 7 -0.48 -0.26 -14.15
CA GLU A 7 0.55 -1.30 -14.24
C GLU A 7 0.81 -1.93 -12.86
N PRO A 8 0.97 -3.26 -12.77
CA PRO A 8 1.36 -3.93 -11.53
C PRO A 8 2.87 -3.84 -11.30
N TYR A 9 3.25 -3.52 -10.07
CA TYR A 9 4.64 -3.47 -9.60
C TYR A 9 4.87 -4.48 -8.48
N MET A 10 5.92 -5.29 -8.58
CA MET A 10 6.33 -6.21 -7.52
C MET A 10 7.29 -5.51 -6.55
N VAL A 11 6.96 -5.50 -5.26
CA VAL A 11 7.78 -4.87 -4.20
C VAL A 11 7.88 -5.77 -2.98
N ASP A 12 9.10 -6.22 -2.67
CA ASP A 12 9.45 -7.18 -1.62
C ASP A 12 8.74 -8.54 -1.81
N ASP A 13 7.42 -8.60 -1.65
CA ASP A 13 6.52 -9.75 -1.93
C ASP A 13 5.06 -9.29 -2.19
N LEU A 14 4.88 -7.99 -2.45
CA LEU A 14 3.58 -7.35 -2.61
C LEU A 14 3.38 -6.98 -4.08
N VAL A 15 2.18 -7.20 -4.58
CA VAL A 15 1.75 -6.63 -5.87
C VAL A 15 1.13 -5.27 -5.58
N VAL A 16 1.70 -4.20 -6.12
CA VAL A 16 1.20 -2.83 -6.00
C VAL A 16 0.67 -2.39 -7.35
N TYR A 17 -0.61 -2.07 -7.42
CA TYR A 17 -1.29 -1.61 -8.63
C TYR A 17 -1.85 -0.22 -8.39
N PHE A 18 -1.30 0.79 -9.07
CA PHE A 18 -1.78 2.17 -8.92
C PHE A 18 -3.07 2.36 -9.71
N VAL A 19 -4.15 2.73 -9.01
CA VAL A 19 -5.44 3.14 -9.60
C VAL A 19 -5.47 4.64 -9.90
N SER A 20 -4.64 5.42 -9.20
CA SER A 20 -4.38 6.84 -9.45
C SER A 20 -2.94 7.18 -9.04
N GLU A 21 -2.51 8.44 -9.22
CA GLU A 21 -1.17 8.88 -8.78
C GLU A 21 -0.95 8.80 -7.26
N LYS A 22 -2.03 8.71 -6.46
CA LYS A 22 -1.98 8.76 -4.99
C LYS A 22 -2.55 7.52 -4.31
N GLU A 23 -3.26 6.69 -5.06
CA GLU A 23 -3.96 5.52 -4.55
C GLU A 23 -3.52 4.26 -5.30
N ALA A 24 -3.24 3.22 -4.53
CA ALA A 24 -2.88 1.92 -5.05
C ALA A 24 -3.69 0.81 -4.38
N LEU A 25 -3.99 -0.23 -5.15
CA LEU A 25 -4.42 -1.51 -4.65
C LEU A 25 -3.18 -2.35 -4.39
N VAL A 26 -3.05 -2.85 -3.16
CA VAL A 26 -1.93 -3.68 -2.75
C VAL A 26 -2.43 -5.07 -2.39
N THR A 27 -1.92 -6.08 -3.08
CA THR A 27 -2.21 -7.48 -2.78
C THR A 27 -1.02 -8.09 -2.06
N ASP A 28 -1.27 -8.53 -0.84
CA ASP A 28 -0.35 -9.31 -0.02
C ASP A 28 -0.78 -10.78 -0.11
N TYR A 29 0.16 -11.72 -0.14
CA TYR A 29 -0.15 -13.14 -0.12
C TYR A 29 -0.98 -13.53 1.12
N ASP A 30 -0.75 -12.86 2.25
CA ASP A 30 -1.52 -13.08 3.49
C ASP A 30 -2.92 -12.41 3.44
N CYS A 31 -3.13 -11.43 2.56
CA CYS A 31 -4.40 -10.74 2.44
C CYS A 31 -5.23 -11.36 1.30
N ARG A 32 -6.35 -11.99 1.65
CA ARG A 32 -7.29 -12.58 0.68
C ARG A 32 -8.02 -11.56 -0.21
N PHE A 33 -7.75 -10.26 -0.04
CA PHE A 33 -8.41 -9.16 -0.71
C PHE A 33 -7.39 -8.07 -1.07
N GLU A 34 -7.69 -7.32 -2.13
CA GLU A 34 -6.92 -6.14 -2.54
C GLU A 34 -7.09 -5.00 -1.52
N LEU A 35 -5.98 -4.41 -1.12
CA LEU A 35 -5.95 -3.38 -0.07
C LEU A 35 -5.71 -1.99 -0.68
N GLU A 36 -6.73 -1.14 -0.65
CA GLU A 36 -6.59 0.29 -0.91
C GLU A 36 -5.59 0.94 0.05
N THR A 37 -4.52 1.45 -0.54
CA THR A 37 -3.35 1.96 0.15
C THR A 37 -2.90 3.26 -0.52
N THR A 38 -2.75 4.30 0.29
CA THR A 38 -2.11 5.57 -0.08
C THR A 38 -0.75 5.67 0.60
N THR A 39 -0.09 6.81 0.45
CA THR A 39 1.16 7.10 1.17
C THR A 39 0.98 7.22 2.69
N ASP A 40 -0.24 7.32 3.20
CA ASP A 40 -0.53 7.68 4.59
C ASP A 40 -1.65 6.83 5.22
N ARG A 41 -2.43 6.13 4.41
CA ARG A 41 -3.55 5.31 4.86
C ARG A 41 -3.51 3.94 4.18
N CYS A 42 -3.97 2.92 4.90
CA CYS A 42 -4.18 1.58 4.35
C CYS A 42 -5.42 0.98 5.00
N ASN A 43 -6.20 0.22 4.26
CA ASN A 43 -7.37 -0.48 4.79
C ASN A 43 -7.06 -1.88 5.36
N CYS A 44 -5.78 -2.29 5.42
CA CYS A 44 -5.39 -3.55 6.05
C CYS A 44 -5.68 -3.59 7.56
N CYS A 45 -5.98 -4.78 8.08
CA CYS A 45 -6.29 -5.00 9.49
C CYS A 45 -5.20 -4.43 10.41
N THR A 46 -3.93 -4.71 10.11
CA THR A 46 -2.80 -4.24 10.92
C THR A 46 -2.77 -2.71 11.04
N PHE A 47 -3.00 -1.99 9.94
CA PHE A 47 -3.07 -0.54 9.96
C PHE A 47 -4.27 -0.09 10.80
N ARG A 48 -5.47 -0.60 10.50
CA ARG A 48 -6.71 -0.22 11.20
C ARG A 48 -6.64 -0.38 12.72
N PHE A 49 -6.01 -1.47 13.20
CA PHE A 49 -5.88 -1.70 14.64
C PHE A 49 -4.76 -0.87 15.29
N ARG A 50 -3.63 -0.67 14.61
CA ARG A 50 -2.48 0.05 15.19
C ARG A 50 -2.56 1.56 15.04
N SER A 51 -3.16 2.08 13.97
CA SER A 51 -3.28 3.52 13.71
C SER A 51 -4.06 4.26 14.80
N CYS A 52 -4.96 3.57 15.50
CA CYS A 52 -5.70 4.13 16.63
C CYS A 52 -4.81 4.41 17.85
N ARG A 53 -3.72 3.66 18.02
CA ARG A 53 -2.79 3.78 19.15
C ARG A 53 -1.53 4.55 18.79
N ASP A 54 -1.11 4.48 17.53
CA ASP A 54 0.08 5.12 16.99
C ASP A 54 -0.28 5.78 15.65
N SER A 55 -0.49 7.10 15.68
CA SER A 55 -0.84 7.89 14.50
C SER A 55 0.28 7.94 13.45
N GLY A 56 1.52 7.58 13.82
CA GLY A 56 2.66 7.48 12.91
C GLY A 56 2.85 6.10 12.30
N PHE A 57 2.00 5.13 12.65
CA PHE A 57 2.18 3.74 12.24
C PHE A 57 2.11 3.58 10.72
N GLN A 58 3.14 2.94 10.14
CA GLN A 58 3.22 2.61 8.72
C GLN A 58 3.27 1.10 8.54
N CYS A 59 2.20 0.53 8.00
CA CYS A 59 2.17 -0.88 7.64
C CYS A 59 3.08 -1.18 6.43
N ARG A 60 3.33 -2.45 6.15
CA ARG A 60 4.17 -2.87 5.01
C ARG A 60 3.64 -2.38 3.65
N HIS A 61 2.32 -2.28 3.48
CA HIS A 61 1.70 -1.80 2.24
C HIS A 61 2.01 -0.32 1.97
N ILE A 62 1.88 0.55 3.00
CA ILE A 62 2.23 1.97 2.89
C ILE A 62 3.71 2.13 2.54
N LYS A 63 4.57 1.31 3.16
CA LYS A 63 6.01 1.32 2.85
C LYS A 63 6.27 0.92 1.39
N ALA A 64 5.57 -0.06 0.86
CA ALA A 64 5.71 -0.48 -0.54
C ALA A 64 5.28 0.62 -1.52
N VAL A 65 4.12 1.24 -1.30
CA VAL A 65 3.65 2.38 -2.11
C VAL A 65 4.66 3.53 -2.07
N ARG A 66 5.20 3.88 -0.89
CA ARG A 66 6.21 4.93 -0.75
C ARG A 66 7.55 4.59 -1.40
N LYS A 67 7.94 3.32 -1.50
CA LYS A 67 9.17 2.91 -2.20
C LYS A 67 9.07 3.20 -3.69
N LEU A 68 7.90 2.97 -4.30
CA LEU A 68 7.68 3.21 -5.73
C LEU A 68 7.55 4.69 -6.09
N LEU A 69 7.02 5.51 -5.16
CA LEU A 69 6.83 6.95 -5.37
C LEU A 69 8.08 7.81 -5.12
N LYS A 70 9.19 7.21 -4.66
CA LYS A 70 10.49 7.90 -4.55
C LYS A 70 11.19 8.02 -5.91
#